data_AF-A0A2D4HL85-F1
#
_entry.id   AF-A0A2D4HL85-F1
#
_cell.length_a   1.000
_cell.length_b   1.000
_cell.length_c   1.000
_cell.angle_alpha   90.00
_cell.angle_beta   90.00
_cell.angle_gamma   90.00
#
_symmetry.space_group_name_H-M   'P 1'
#
loop_
_entity.id
_entity.type
_entity.pdbx_description
1 polymer ?
#
loop_
_entity_poly.entity_id
_entity_poly.type
_entity_poly.pdbx_seq_one_letter_code
_entity_poly.pdbx_strand_id
1 'polypeptide(L)'
;FLQEVWKWIEEKGNEIFKQLKVMGASLDWDRSCFTMDSCFSQAVTEAFVQLHEQGLIYRDRRLVNWSCALQSAISDIEVENRQIERRTKLSVPGLEDKVLFGV
;
A
#
# COMPACT_ATOMS: atom_id res chain seq x y z
N PHE A 1 9.57 -14.39 -1.63
CA PHE A 1 8.78 -13.15 -1.52
C PHE A 1 9.23 -12.30 -0.34
N LEU A 2 8.96 -12.67 0.93
CA LEU A 2 9.35 -11.83 2.09
C LEU A 2 10.83 -11.45 2.12
N GLN A 3 11.73 -12.39 1.77
CA GLN A 3 13.16 -12.11 1.66
C GLN A 3 13.49 -11.04 0.60
N GLU A 4 12.80 -11.07 -0.55
CA GLU A 4 12.97 -10.06 -1.61
C GLU A 4 12.45 -8.69 -1.19
N VAL A 5 11.35 -8.64 -0.41
CA VAL A 5 10.83 -7.40 0.16
C VAL A 5 11.85 -6.79 1.12
N TRP A 6 12.44 -7.59 2.01
CA TRP A 6 13.48 -7.13 2.93
C TRP A 6 14.74 -6.65 2.22
N LYS A 7 15.17 -7.38 1.18
CA LYS A 7 16.29 -6.95 0.33
C LYS A 7 16.00 -5.59 -0.34
N TRP A 8 14.79 -5.41 -0.88
CA TRP A 8 14.39 -4.13 -1.47
C TRP A 8 14.36 -3.00 -0.42
N ILE A 9 13.88 -3.27 0.79
CA ILE A 9 13.86 -2.30 1.89
C ILE A 9 15.28 -1.89 2.26
N GLU A 10 16.22 -2.83 2.33
CA GLU A 10 17.62 -2.52 2.62
C GLU A 10 18.25 -1.67 1.50
N GLU A 11 18.00 -2.02 0.25
CA GLU A 11 18.54 -1.27 -0.91
C GLU A 11 17.94 0.13 -1.02
N LYS A 12 16.61 0.27 -0.94
CA LYS A 12 15.91 1.54 -1.16
C LYS A 12 15.82 2.40 0.09
N GLY A 13 15.64 1.79 1.27
CA GLY A 13 15.60 2.51 2.54
C GLY A 13 16.93 3.22 2.82
N ASN A 14 18.06 2.54 2.60
CA ASN A 14 19.37 3.15 2.76
C ASN A 14 19.59 4.34 1.81
N GLU A 15 19.14 4.23 0.56
CA GLU A 15 19.23 5.31 -0.41
C GLU A 15 18.37 6.52 -0.02
N ILE A 16 17.13 6.30 0.45
CA ILE A 16 16.25 7.36 0.97
C ILE A 16 16.91 8.06 2.17
N PHE A 17 17.46 7.31 3.12
CA PHE A 17 18.15 7.91 4.27
C PHE A 17 19.38 8.72 3.86
N LYS A 18 20.17 8.24 2.90
CA LYS A 18 21.31 8.97 2.36
C LYS A 18 20.87 10.28 1.71
N GLN A 19 19.80 10.25 0.91
CA GLN A 19 19.25 11.46 0.28
C GLN A 19 18.80 12.49 1.33
N LEU A 20 18.09 12.07 2.37
CA LEU A 20 17.67 12.97 3.46
C LEU A 20 18.87 13.57 4.20
N LYS A 21 19.92 12.79 4.47
CA LYS A 21 21.16 13.29 5.09
C LYS A 21 21.87 14.32 4.21
N VAL A 22 21.97 14.07 2.90
CA VAL A 22 22.59 15.00 1.95
C VAL A 22 21.78 16.30 1.81
N MET A 23 20.45 16.23 1.94
CA MET A 23 19.58 17.41 2.00
C MET A 23 19.69 18.20 3.31
N GLY A 24 20.47 17.74 4.28
CA GLY A 24 20.66 18.42 5.56
C GLY A 24 19.50 18.22 6.55
N ALA A 25 18.71 17.15 6.40
CA ALA A 25 17.63 16.86 7.34
C ALA A 25 18.21 16.56 8.74
N SER A 26 17.84 17.38 9.73
CA SER A 26 18.24 17.19 11.13
C SER A 26 17.21 16.29 11.83
N LEU A 27 17.33 14.99 11.58
CA LEU A 27 16.46 13.95 12.16
C LEU A 27 17.22 13.13 13.20
N ASP A 28 16.48 12.53 14.12
CA ASP A 28 17.01 11.56 15.09
C ASP A 28 17.21 10.20 14.39
N TRP A 29 18.40 10.01 13.81
CA TRP A 29 18.74 8.82 13.04
C TRP A 29 18.86 7.55 13.89
N ASP A 30 19.19 7.69 15.18
CA ASP A 30 19.35 6.58 16.11
C ASP A 30 18.00 5.92 16.45
N ARG A 31 16.90 6.68 16.29
CA ARG A 31 15.52 6.22 16.45
C ARG A 31 14.80 5.95 15.13
N SER A 32 15.54 5.83 14.02
CA SER A 32 14.95 5.42 12.75
C SER A 32 14.31 4.03 12.87
N CYS A 33 13.14 3.87 12.27
CA CYS A 33 12.34 2.66 12.36
C CYS A 33 11.60 2.44 11.04
N PHE A 34 11.29 1.18 10.76
CA PHE A 34 10.47 0.75 9.66
C PHE A 34 9.11 0.27 10.16
N THR A 35 8.05 0.49 9.38
CA THR A 35 6.68 0.19 9.78
C THR A 35 6.42 -1.28 10.07
N MET A 36 7.24 -2.19 9.54
CA MET A 36 7.19 -3.62 9.84
C MET A 36 8.22 -4.09 10.89
N ASP A 37 8.92 -3.17 11.56
CA ASP A 37 9.78 -3.55 12.69
C ASP A 37 8.93 -4.18 13.80
N SER A 38 9.56 -5.04 14.61
CA SER A 38 8.86 -5.81 15.65
C SER A 38 8.10 -4.93 16.65
N CYS A 39 8.70 -3.83 17.09
CA CYS A 39 8.09 -2.87 18.01
C CYS A 39 6.82 -2.20 17.39
N PHE A 40 6.89 -1.80 16.13
CA PHE A 40 5.77 -1.17 15.43
C PHE A 40 4.66 -2.18 15.11
N SER A 41 5.04 -3.38 14.72
CA SER A 41 4.09 -4.48 14.48
C SER A 41 3.31 -4.83 15.75
N GLN A 42 3.96 -4.82 16.91
CA GLN A 42 3.31 -4.99 18.21
C GLN A 42 2.32 -3.85 18.49
N ALA A 43 2.73 -2.58 18.27
CA ALA A 43 1.86 -1.43 18.48
C ALA A 43 0.61 -1.46 17.58
N VAL A 44 0.75 -1.85 16.31
CA VAL A 44 -0.40 -1.99 15.38
C VAL A 44 -1.31 -3.13 15.82
N THR A 45 -0.75 -4.25 16.28
CA THR A 45 -1.53 -5.39 16.78
C THR A 45 -2.35 -4.99 18.00
N GLU A 46 -1.73 -4.31 18.96
CA GLU A 46 -2.40 -3.79 20.16
C GLU A 46 -3.54 -2.84 19.79
N ALA A 47 -3.27 -1.87 18.92
CA ALA A 47 -4.30 -0.92 18.47
C ALA A 47 -5.47 -1.64 17.77
N PHE A 48 -5.19 -2.63 16.93
CA PHE A 48 -6.23 -3.42 16.27
C PHE A 48 -7.10 -4.19 17.27
N VAL A 49 -6.50 -4.85 18.26
CA VAL A 49 -7.22 -5.59 19.30
C VAL A 49 -8.09 -4.66 20.13
N GLN A 50 -7.55 -3.52 20.59
CA GLN A 50 -8.31 -2.54 21.36
C GLN A 50 -9.51 -2.00 20.58
N LEU A 51 -9.34 -1.66 19.30
CA LEU A 51 -10.44 -1.17 18.46
C LEU A 51 -11.49 -2.25 18.18
N HIS A 52 -11.08 -3.51 18.10
CA HIS A 52 -12.01 -4.64 17.98
C HIS A 52 -12.79 -4.87 19.29
N GLU A 53 -12.13 -4.83 20.44
CA GLU A 53 -12.77 -4.95 21.76
C GLU A 53 -13.77 -3.81 22.03
N GLN A 54 -13.49 -2.60 21.52
CA GLN A 54 -14.41 -1.46 21.56
C GLN A 54 -15.58 -1.56 20.56
N GLY A 55 -15.60 -2.58 19.70
CA GLY A 55 -16.64 -2.76 18.67
C GLY A 55 -16.51 -1.83 17.45
N LEU A 56 -15.39 -1.13 17.30
CA LEU A 56 -15.13 -0.23 16.16
C LEU A 56 -14.62 -0.99 14.94
N ILE A 57 -13.85 -2.05 15.16
CA ILE A 57 -13.45 -3.01 14.12
C ILE A 57 -14.36 -4.23 14.21
N TYR A 58 -14.93 -4.62 13.07
CA TYR A 58 -15.78 -5.80 12.96
C TYR A 58 -15.61 -6.45 11.59
N ARG A 59 -16.06 -7.70 11.48
CA ARG A 59 -16.08 -8.45 10.23
C ARG A 59 -17.51 -8.55 9.71
N ASP A 60 -17.71 -8.12 8.47
CA ASP A 60 -18.99 -8.16 7.78
C ASP A 60 -18.79 -8.44 6.28
N ARG A 61 -19.87 -8.78 5.57
CA ARG A 61 -19.87 -9.03 4.12
C ARG A 61 -20.39 -7.79 3.40
N ARG A 62 -19.47 -6.99 2.88
CA ARG A 62 -19.78 -5.76 2.13
C ARG A 62 -19.19 -5.79 0.74
N LEU A 63 -19.73 -4.96 -0.15
CA LEU A 63 -19.12 -4.69 -1.44
C LEU A 63 -17.80 -3.95 -1.21
N VAL A 64 -16.74 -4.42 -1.86
CA VAL A 64 -15.39 -3.85 -1.77
C VAL A 64 -14.85 -3.65 -3.16
N ASN A 65 -13.93 -2.71 -3.33
CA ASN A 65 -13.16 -2.61 -4.56
C ASN A 65 -12.17 -3.78 -4.59
N TRP A 66 -12.27 -4.64 -5.59
CA TRP A 66 -11.39 -5.79 -5.78
C TRP A 66 -10.48 -5.56 -6.98
N SER A 67 -9.17 -5.63 -6.77
CA SER A 67 -8.20 -5.58 -7.85
C SER A 67 -7.89 -7.00 -8.34
N CYS A 68 -8.28 -7.31 -9.57
CA CYS A 68 -7.96 -8.61 -10.19
C CYS A 68 -6.46 -8.81 -10.41
N ALA A 69 -5.71 -7.73 -10.64
CA ALA A 69 -4.27 -7.78 -10.88
C ALA A 69 -3.47 -8.02 -9.59
N LEU A 70 -3.86 -7.36 -8.49
CA LEU A 70 -3.22 -7.54 -7.18
C LEU A 70 -3.78 -8.73 -6.41
N GLN A 71 -4.94 -9.25 -6.83
CA GLN A 71 -5.69 -10.30 -6.12
C GLN A 71 -5.99 -9.92 -4.66
N SER A 72 -6.33 -8.65 -4.44
CA SER A 72 -6.61 -8.08 -3.12
C SER A 72 -7.75 -7.08 -3.17
N ALA A 73 -8.42 -6.91 -2.03
CA ALA A 73 -9.27 -5.75 -1.79
C ALA A 73 -8.40 -4.48 -1.68
N ILE A 74 -8.91 -3.36 -2.18
CA ILE A 74 -8.29 -2.05 -2.10
C ILE A 74 -9.28 -1.03 -1.53
N SER A 75 -8.75 -0.02 -0.85
CA SER A 75 -9.53 1.08 -0.31
C SER A 75 -9.95 2.07 -1.40
N ASP A 76 -10.97 2.89 -1.15
CA ASP A 76 -11.45 3.89 -2.11
C ASP A 76 -10.35 4.91 -2.49
N ILE A 77 -9.44 5.23 -1.55
CA ILE A 77 -8.33 6.17 -1.80
C ILE A 77 -7.25 5.58 -2.72
N GLU A 78 -7.19 4.26 -2.87
CA GLU A 78 -6.28 3.57 -3.80
C GLU A 78 -6.89 3.43 -5.21
N VAL A 79 -8.15 3.82 -5.39
CA VAL A 79 -8.84 3.74 -6.69
C VAL A 79 -8.67 5.05 -7.47
N GLU A 80 -7.96 4.97 -8.59
CA GLU A 80 -7.90 6.05 -9.58
C GLU A 80 -9.12 6.01 -10.52
N ASN A 81 -9.97 7.03 -10.44
CA ASN A 81 -11.11 7.18 -11.35
C ASN A 81 -10.66 7.88 -12.64
N ARG A 82 -10.92 7.25 -13.79
CA ARG A 82 -10.63 7.82 -15.12
C ARG A 82 -11.92 7.96 -15.91
N GLN A 83 -12.22 9.19 -16.33
CA GLN A 83 -13.36 9.46 -17.21
C GLN A 83 -12.99 9.16 -18.66
N ILE A 84 -13.88 8.46 -19.36
CA ILE A 84 -13.68 8.06 -20.77
C ILE A 84 -14.82 8.68 -21.58
N GLU A 85 -14.52 9.74 -22.32
CA GLU A 85 -15.52 10.52 -23.07
C GLU A 85 -15.94 9.87 -24.40
N ARG A 86 -15.07 9.03 -24.96
CA ARG A 86 -15.27 8.39 -26.27
C ARG A 86 -14.76 6.95 -26.24
N ARG A 87 -15.27 6.13 -27.16
CA ARG A 87 -14.82 4.75 -27.34
C ARG A 87 -13.30 4.64 -27.48
N THR A 88 -12.64 4.06 -26.47
CA THR A 88 -11.17 4.03 -26.32
C THR A 88 -10.69 2.63 -25.95
N LYS A 89 -9.59 2.17 -26.57
CA LYS A 89 -8.91 0.92 -26.21
C LYS A 89 -7.91 1.19 -25.09
N LEU A 90 -8.14 0.64 -23.90
CA LEU A 90 -7.26 0.79 -22.75
C LEU A 90 -6.58 -0.53 -22.40
N SER A 91 -5.35 -0.42 -21.90
CA SER A 91 -4.65 -1.56 -21.29
C SER A 91 -5.15 -1.70 -19.85
N VAL A 92 -5.52 -2.92 -19.46
CA VAL A 92 -5.93 -3.25 -18.10
C VAL A 92 -4.85 -4.16 -17.50
N PRO A 93 -4.31 -3.84 -16.32
CA PRO A 93 -3.32 -4.70 -15.66
C PRO A 93 -3.84 -6.15 -15.54
N GLY A 94 -3.03 -7.11 -16.02
CA GLY A 94 -3.36 -8.54 -16.02
C GLY A 94 -4.04 -9.06 -17.29
N LEU A 95 -4.34 -8.21 -18.29
CA LEU A 95 -4.81 -8.62 -19.60
C LEU A 95 -3.77 -8.30 -20.68
N GLU A 96 -3.52 -9.26 -21.58
CA GLU A 96 -2.58 -9.07 -22.70
C GLU A 96 -3.16 -8.11 -23.76
N ASP A 97 -4.45 -8.25 -24.04
CA ASP A 97 -5.13 -7.44 -25.06
C ASP A 97 -5.77 -6.18 -24.48
N LYS A 98 -5.75 -5.11 -25.28
CA LYS A 98 -6.46 -3.87 -24.92
C LYS A 98 -7.97 -4.08 -24.99
N VAL A 99 -8.65 -3.70 -23.92
CA VAL A 99 -10.10 -3.77 -23.80
C VAL A 99 -10.72 -2.46 -24.28
N LEU A 100 -11.85 -2.56 -24.98
CA LEU A 100 -12.62 -1.39 -25.42
C LEU A 100 -13.49 -0.89 -24.27
N PHE A 101 -13.35 0.41 -23.94
CA PHE A 101 -14.15 1.11 -22.94
C PHE A 101 -14.85 2.32 -23.57
N GLY A 102 -15.98 2.73 -22.99
CA GLY A 102 -16.84 3.81 -23.50
C GLY A 102 -17.86 3.32 -24.53
N VAL A 103 -18.97 4.05 -24.64
CA VAL A 103 -20.00 3.85 -25.68
C VAL A 103 -19.63 4.68 -26.91
#